data_AF-A0A351DGD9-F1
#
_entry.id   AF-A0A351DGD9-F1
#
_cell.length_a   1.000
_cell.length_b   1.000
_cell.length_c   1.000
_cell.angle_alpha   90.00
_cell.angle_beta   90.00
_cell.angle_gamma   90.00
#
_symmetry.space_group_name_H-M   'P 1'
#
loop_
_entity.id
_entity.type
_entity.pdbx_description
1 polymer ?
#
loop_
_entity_poly.entity_id
_entity_poly.type
_entity_poly.pdbx_seq_one_letter_code
_entity_poly.pdbx_strand_id
1 'polypeptide(L)'
;MSIGMDLERFGLLQTVVNEGNYKSSVNRFQEENILLPTFEELADPTKIPNPVKEALKQIDPNEAHPLNLFRVHWYNEYGTGGTVDVPQHIVLPSELTGVDAKIVLAYGNRFPMITAHKVLAAYSCFAPRVISGQFNPTHHRAIWPSTGNFARGGIAISTLMRSRGVAVLPENMSQERFDWLDKWVMNPDDIIRTPGSESNVKEIYDACNELEQDESNYIFNQFSEYANHIGHYAVTGRALGHIFETLKINEPQLNLAACTFASGS
;
A
#
# COMPACT_ATOMS: atom_id res chain seq x y z
N MET A 1 16.29 4.05 32.21
CA MET A 1 16.51 4.57 30.84
C MET A 1 15.20 4.42 30.11
N SER A 2 14.50 5.54 29.85
CA SER A 2 13.45 5.52 28.83
C SER A 2 14.17 5.30 27.51
N ILE A 3 13.95 4.17 26.86
CA ILE A 3 14.37 3.98 25.48
C ILE A 3 13.42 4.89 24.69
N GLY A 4 13.84 6.13 24.46
CA GLY A 4 13.06 7.11 23.71
C GLY A 4 12.90 6.59 22.29
N MET A 5 11.72 6.03 21.99
CA MET A 5 11.39 5.59 20.65
C MET A 5 11.24 6.81 19.75
N ASP A 6 11.99 6.83 18.65
CA ASP A 6 11.91 7.90 17.65
C ASP A 6 10.61 7.76 16.86
N LEU A 7 9.53 8.31 17.42
CA LEU A 7 8.19 8.25 16.84
C LEU A 7 8.15 8.87 15.45
N GLU A 8 9.00 9.86 15.22
CA GLU A 8 9.12 10.53 13.93
C GLU A 8 9.68 9.55 12.89
N ARG A 9 10.80 8.90 13.17
CA ARG A 9 11.38 7.93 12.24
C ARG A 9 10.44 6.76 11.95
N PHE A 10 9.72 6.26 12.95
CA PHE A 10 8.93 5.02 12.82
C PHE A 10 7.51 5.22 12.29
N GLY A 11 7.09 6.44 11.96
CA GLY A 11 5.76 6.68 11.39
C GLY A 11 4.64 6.62 12.42
N LEU A 12 4.94 7.01 13.66
CA LEU A 12 4.04 6.89 14.82
C LEU A 12 3.61 8.26 15.38
N LEU A 13 3.86 9.35 14.66
CA LEU A 13 3.39 10.67 15.05
C LEU A 13 1.86 10.74 15.05
N GLN A 14 1.32 11.44 16.05
CA GLN A 14 -0.12 11.65 16.23
C GLN A 14 -0.51 13.13 16.13
N THR A 15 0.45 14.00 15.78
CA THR A 15 0.29 15.45 15.71
C THR A 15 0.92 15.99 14.43
N VAL A 16 0.47 17.15 13.99
CA VAL A 16 1.16 17.93 12.96
C VAL A 16 2.47 18.45 13.54
N VAL A 17 3.58 18.20 12.86
CA VAL A 17 4.92 18.63 13.29
C VAL A 17 5.49 19.73 12.39
N ASN A 18 4.90 19.94 11.21
CA ASN A 18 5.24 21.07 10.34
C ASN A 18 3.97 21.64 9.69
N GLU A 19 3.51 22.77 10.21
CA GLU A 19 2.30 23.48 9.76
C GLU A 19 2.40 24.01 8.33
N GLY A 20 3.60 24.43 7.90
CA GLY A 20 3.82 24.96 6.55
C GLY A 20 3.64 23.87 5.49
N ASN A 21 4.24 22.70 5.71
CA ASN A 21 4.08 21.53 4.87
C ASN A 21 2.64 21.01 4.90
N TYR A 22 2.02 20.93 6.07
CA TYR A 22 0.62 20.52 6.19
C TYR A 22 -0.30 21.42 5.36
N LYS A 23 -0.15 22.74 5.47
CA LYS A 23 -0.92 23.71 4.67
C LYS A 23 -0.67 23.56 3.17
N SER A 24 0.58 23.32 2.76
CA SER A 24 0.94 23.03 1.37
C SER A 24 0.20 21.78 0.85
N SER A 25 0.20 20.69 1.63
CA SER A 25 -0.53 19.46 1.32
C SER A 25 -2.04 19.69 1.18
N VAL A 26 -2.64 20.42 2.13
CA VAL A 26 -4.08 20.77 2.07
C VAL A 26 -4.42 21.54 0.80
N ASN A 27 -3.66 22.59 0.48
CA ASN A 27 -3.89 23.40 -0.71
C ASN A 27 -3.76 22.54 -1.98
N ARG A 28 -2.68 21.76 -2.09
CA ARG A 28 -2.43 20.88 -3.23
C ARG A 28 -3.57 19.87 -3.43
N PHE A 29 -4.07 19.29 -2.35
CA PHE A 29 -5.12 18.27 -2.42
C PHE A 29 -6.48 18.89 -2.74
N GLN A 30 -6.74 20.13 -2.31
CA GLN A 30 -7.92 20.87 -2.73
C GLN A 30 -7.87 21.20 -4.23
N GLU A 31 -6.74 21.70 -4.73
CA GLU A 31 -6.54 22.02 -6.15
C GLU A 31 -6.74 20.79 -7.06
N GLU A 32 -6.21 19.65 -6.62
CA GLU A 32 -6.26 18.38 -7.37
C GLU A 32 -7.50 17.53 -7.07
N ASN A 33 -8.44 18.04 -6.24
CA ASN A 33 -9.64 17.33 -5.78
C ASN A 33 -9.36 15.93 -5.19
N ILE A 34 -8.31 15.82 -4.38
CA ILE A 34 -7.89 14.59 -3.74
C ILE A 34 -8.59 14.44 -2.39
N LEU A 35 -9.30 13.33 -2.23
CA LEU A 35 -9.87 12.88 -0.97
C LEU A 35 -9.09 11.67 -0.46
N LEU A 36 -8.76 11.67 0.83
CA LEU A 36 -8.08 10.55 1.48
C LEU A 36 -9.09 9.67 2.22
N PRO A 37 -9.11 8.35 1.98
CA PRO A 37 -9.88 7.43 2.81
C PRO A 37 -9.24 7.28 4.18
N THR A 38 -10.06 7.20 5.20
CA THR A 38 -9.67 6.76 6.54
C THR A 38 -9.39 5.26 6.54
N PHE A 39 -8.56 4.78 7.47
CA PHE A 39 -8.37 3.34 7.66
C PHE A 39 -9.65 2.62 8.08
N GLU A 40 -10.60 3.33 8.71
CA GLU A 40 -11.91 2.79 9.05
C GLU A 40 -12.73 2.49 7.79
N GLU A 41 -12.75 3.41 6.82
CA GLU A 41 -13.39 3.20 5.52
C GLU A 41 -12.71 2.11 4.70
N LEU A 42 -11.37 2.01 4.74
CA LEU A 42 -10.66 0.92 4.06
C LEU A 42 -10.91 -0.44 4.72
N ALA A 43 -11.06 -0.49 6.04
CA ALA A 43 -11.37 -1.70 6.78
C ALA A 43 -12.83 -2.15 6.60
N ASP A 44 -13.74 -1.19 6.36
CA ASP A 44 -15.16 -1.39 6.12
C ASP A 44 -15.67 -0.44 5.01
N PRO A 45 -15.58 -0.87 3.73
CA PRO A 45 -15.96 -0.04 2.59
C PRO A 45 -17.43 0.38 2.55
N THR A 46 -18.30 -0.22 3.38
CA THR A 46 -19.69 0.22 3.52
C THR A 46 -19.79 1.64 4.08
N LYS A 47 -18.78 2.06 4.86
CA LYS A 47 -18.67 3.40 5.47
C LYS A 47 -18.19 4.49 4.53
N ILE A 48 -17.67 4.13 3.35
CA ILE A 48 -17.30 5.11 2.32
C ILE A 48 -18.55 5.96 1.98
N PRO A 49 -18.42 7.28 1.76
CA PRO A 49 -19.56 8.12 1.39
C PRO A 49 -20.18 7.69 0.06
N ASN A 50 -21.51 7.68 -0.02
CA ASN A 50 -22.22 7.31 -1.25
C ASN A 50 -21.79 8.11 -2.49
N PRO A 51 -21.54 9.44 -2.43
CA PRO A 51 -21.02 10.18 -3.58
C PRO A 51 -19.71 9.61 -4.13
N VAL A 52 -18.82 9.14 -3.25
CA VAL A 52 -17.55 8.52 -3.64
C VAL A 52 -17.81 7.16 -4.30
N LYS A 53 -18.69 6.33 -3.73
CA LYS A 53 -19.06 5.02 -4.33
C LYS A 53 -19.66 5.18 -5.73
N GLU A 54 -20.55 6.16 -5.92
CA GLU A 54 -21.16 6.41 -7.23
C GLU A 54 -20.13 6.89 -8.26
N ALA A 55 -19.22 7.79 -7.86
CA ALA A 55 -18.13 8.23 -8.72
C ALA A 55 -17.21 7.06 -9.12
N LEU A 56 -16.87 6.17 -8.17
CA LEU A 56 -16.03 5.00 -8.41
C LEU A 56 -16.58 4.04 -9.47
N LYS A 57 -17.90 3.97 -9.70
CA LYS A 57 -18.50 3.13 -10.74
C LYS A 57 -18.09 3.53 -12.16
N GLN A 58 -17.66 4.78 -12.34
CA GLN A 58 -17.25 5.32 -13.64
C GLN A 58 -15.72 5.39 -13.79
N ILE A 59 -14.98 4.91 -12.78
CA ILE A 59 -13.52 5.03 -12.68
C ILE A 59 -12.90 3.64 -12.81
N ASP A 60 -11.97 3.49 -13.73
CA ASP A 60 -11.21 2.25 -13.90
C ASP A 60 -10.29 2.05 -12.69
N PRO A 61 -10.33 0.90 -11.97
CA PRO A 61 -9.42 0.62 -10.86
C PRO A 61 -7.93 0.75 -11.18
N ASN A 62 -7.55 0.72 -12.46
CA ASN A 62 -6.16 0.81 -12.92
C ASN A 62 -5.76 2.18 -13.47
N GLU A 63 -6.67 3.17 -13.50
CA GLU A 63 -6.32 4.52 -13.91
C GLU A 63 -5.75 5.37 -12.74
N ALA A 64 -5.00 6.42 -13.07
CA ALA A 64 -4.42 7.35 -12.09
C ALA A 64 -5.41 8.42 -11.61
N HIS A 65 -6.61 7.98 -11.21
CA HIS A 65 -7.65 8.83 -10.65
C HIS A 65 -7.58 8.80 -9.11
N PRO A 66 -7.47 9.93 -8.40
CA PRO A 66 -7.28 9.97 -6.94
C PRO A 66 -8.28 9.14 -6.12
N LEU A 67 -9.55 9.07 -6.57
CA LEU A 67 -10.55 8.23 -5.90
C LEU A 67 -10.20 6.74 -5.83
N ASN A 68 -9.30 6.22 -6.67
CA ASN A 68 -8.80 4.84 -6.52
C ASN A 68 -8.06 4.60 -5.19
N LEU A 69 -7.71 5.64 -4.42
CA LEU A 69 -7.31 5.49 -3.01
C LEU A 69 -8.38 4.77 -2.17
N PHE A 70 -9.67 5.02 -2.44
CA PHE A 70 -10.78 4.34 -1.76
C PHE A 70 -10.91 2.87 -2.14
N ARG A 71 -10.16 2.38 -3.12
CA ARG A 71 -10.05 0.95 -3.47
C ARG A 71 -8.87 0.26 -2.78
N VAL A 72 -8.16 0.90 -1.86
CA VAL A 72 -7.00 0.32 -1.16
C VAL A 72 -7.46 -0.61 -0.03
N HIS A 73 -8.29 -1.62 -0.36
CA HIS A 73 -8.88 -2.58 0.58
C HIS A 73 -9.13 -3.97 -0.05
N TRP A 74 -9.56 -4.93 0.76
CA TRP A 74 -9.72 -6.34 0.36
C TRP A 74 -11.07 -6.69 -0.29
N TYR A 75 -12.07 -5.83 -0.15
CA TYR A 75 -13.43 -6.05 -0.68
C TYR A 75 -13.61 -5.68 -2.15
N ASN A 76 -12.53 -5.52 -2.93
CA ASN A 76 -12.64 -5.22 -4.35
C ASN A 76 -13.04 -6.47 -5.14
N GLU A 77 -14.00 -6.32 -6.05
CA GLU A 77 -14.42 -7.38 -6.96
C GLU A 77 -13.47 -7.47 -8.16
N TYR A 78 -13.15 -8.71 -8.57
CA TYR A 78 -12.30 -8.96 -9.73
C TYR A 78 -12.94 -8.49 -11.04
N GLY A 79 -12.24 -7.63 -11.78
CA GLY A 79 -12.56 -7.30 -13.18
C GLY A 79 -13.75 -6.37 -13.39
N THR A 80 -14.53 -6.04 -12.36
CA THR A 80 -15.74 -5.22 -12.48
C THR A 80 -15.56 -3.79 -11.96
N GLY A 81 -14.56 -3.56 -11.10
CA GLY A 81 -14.48 -2.32 -10.31
C GLY A 81 -15.59 -2.20 -9.26
N GLY A 82 -16.33 -3.28 -8.99
CA GLY A 82 -17.30 -3.36 -7.91
C GLY A 82 -16.67 -3.71 -6.57
N THR A 83 -17.54 -3.93 -5.58
CA THR A 83 -17.19 -4.41 -4.24
C THR A 83 -17.97 -5.68 -3.93
N VAL A 84 -17.39 -6.56 -3.11
CA VAL A 84 -18.04 -7.76 -2.58
C VAL A 84 -18.33 -7.63 -1.10
N ASP A 85 -19.33 -8.34 -0.59
CA ASP A 85 -19.68 -8.33 0.84
C ASP A 85 -18.63 -9.04 1.70
N VAL A 86 -18.04 -10.12 1.18
CA VAL A 86 -16.97 -10.89 1.84
C VAL A 86 -15.75 -10.88 0.92
N PRO A 87 -14.53 -10.61 1.41
CA PRO A 87 -13.34 -10.59 0.56
C PRO A 87 -13.20 -11.90 -0.22
N GLN A 88 -12.92 -11.78 -1.52
CA GLN A 88 -12.83 -12.94 -2.39
C GLN A 88 -11.68 -13.85 -1.93
N HIS A 89 -11.98 -15.14 -1.79
CA HIS A 89 -11.06 -16.15 -1.31
C HIS A 89 -11.35 -17.51 -1.94
N ILE A 90 -10.44 -18.46 -1.76
CA ILE A 90 -10.63 -19.87 -2.12
C ILE A 90 -10.28 -20.76 -0.94
N VAL A 91 -11.08 -21.80 -0.75
CA VAL A 91 -10.76 -22.90 0.15
C VAL A 91 -10.02 -23.96 -0.67
N LEU A 92 -8.77 -24.26 -0.31
CA LEU A 92 -7.98 -25.24 -1.02
C LEU A 92 -8.44 -26.67 -0.65
N PRO A 93 -8.69 -27.54 -1.63
CA PRO A 93 -9.14 -28.90 -1.38
C PRO A 93 -8.02 -29.75 -0.74
N SER A 94 -8.38 -30.71 0.10
CA SER A 94 -7.39 -31.58 0.77
C SER A 94 -6.62 -32.45 -0.22
N GLU A 95 -7.20 -32.75 -1.39
CA GLU A 95 -6.53 -33.43 -2.49
C GLU A 95 -5.34 -32.64 -3.06
N LEU A 96 -5.37 -31.30 -2.93
CA LEU A 96 -4.26 -30.42 -3.33
C LEU A 96 -3.27 -30.20 -2.19
N THR A 97 -3.76 -30.04 -0.96
CA THR A 97 -2.92 -29.64 0.18
C THR A 97 -2.26 -30.81 0.89
N GLY A 98 -2.83 -32.01 0.79
CA GLY A 98 -2.36 -33.22 1.49
C GLY A 98 -2.57 -33.19 3.00
N VAL A 99 -3.36 -32.25 3.54
CA VAL A 99 -3.62 -32.10 4.97
C VAL A 99 -5.11 -31.95 5.27
N ASP A 100 -5.54 -32.42 6.44
CA ASP A 100 -6.93 -32.28 6.92
C ASP A 100 -7.27 -30.83 7.30
N ALA A 101 -6.24 -30.01 7.56
CA ALA A 101 -6.43 -28.62 7.89
C ALA A 101 -7.01 -27.84 6.71
N LYS A 102 -8.14 -27.16 6.93
CA LYS A 102 -8.73 -26.26 5.94
C LYS A 102 -7.82 -25.05 5.69
N ILE A 103 -7.29 -24.95 4.48
CA ILE A 103 -6.46 -23.82 4.05
C ILE A 103 -7.30 -22.86 3.22
N VAL A 104 -7.34 -21.60 3.65
CA VAL A 104 -8.09 -20.53 2.98
C VAL A 104 -7.11 -19.49 2.46
N LEU A 105 -7.18 -19.20 1.16
CA LEU A 105 -6.33 -18.22 0.49
C LEU A 105 -7.17 -17.00 0.10
N ALA A 106 -6.83 -15.83 0.63
CA ALA A 106 -7.42 -14.55 0.23
C ALA A 106 -6.71 -13.97 -1.01
N TYR A 107 -7.46 -13.37 -1.92
CA TYR A 107 -6.91 -12.83 -3.17
C TYR A 107 -6.32 -11.43 -3.00
N GLY A 108 -5.00 -11.35 -2.82
CA GLY A 108 -4.26 -10.09 -2.72
C GLY A 108 -4.10 -9.31 -4.03
N ASN A 109 -4.61 -9.83 -5.15
CA ASN A 109 -4.49 -9.25 -6.49
C ASN A 109 -5.74 -8.51 -6.97
N ARG A 110 -6.49 -7.92 -6.02
CA ARG A 110 -7.70 -7.12 -6.29
C ARG A 110 -7.51 -5.61 -6.10
N PHE A 111 -6.30 -5.21 -5.75
CA PHE A 111 -5.96 -3.83 -5.43
C PHE A 111 -5.69 -2.99 -6.69
N PRO A 112 -5.96 -1.67 -6.66
CA PRO A 112 -5.89 -0.80 -7.81
C PRO A 112 -4.48 -0.69 -8.40
N MET A 113 -4.41 -0.35 -9.70
CA MET A 113 -3.22 -0.04 -10.51
C MET A 113 -2.16 -1.14 -10.69
N ILE A 114 -1.80 -1.86 -9.63
CA ILE A 114 -0.72 -2.86 -9.64
C ILE A 114 -1.20 -4.28 -9.44
N THR A 115 -2.50 -4.49 -9.16
CA THR A 115 -3.08 -5.81 -8.83
C THR A 115 -2.33 -6.51 -7.69
N ALA A 116 -1.95 -5.77 -6.65
CA ALA A 116 -1.25 -6.30 -5.49
C ALA A 116 -1.51 -5.46 -4.24
N HIS A 117 -1.73 -6.13 -3.11
CA HIS A 117 -2.00 -5.50 -1.80
C HIS A 117 -0.90 -4.59 -1.26
N LYS A 118 0.30 -4.55 -1.89
CA LYS A 118 1.38 -3.64 -1.50
C LYS A 118 1.03 -2.15 -1.66
N VAL A 119 -0.03 -1.79 -2.38
CA VAL A 119 -0.58 -0.41 -2.32
C VAL A 119 -1.13 -0.04 -0.95
N LEU A 120 -1.64 -1.00 -0.16
CA LEU A 120 -2.06 -0.76 1.22
C LEU A 120 -0.84 -0.46 2.08
N ALA A 121 0.23 -1.26 1.97
CA ALA A 121 1.49 -0.99 2.65
C ALA A 121 2.01 0.42 2.34
N ALA A 122 2.05 0.79 1.05
CA ALA A 122 2.50 2.11 0.61
C ALA A 122 1.59 3.24 1.13
N TYR A 123 0.26 3.10 1.01
CA TYR A 123 -0.69 4.10 1.51
C TYR A 123 -0.56 4.30 3.01
N SER A 124 -0.45 3.19 3.75
CA SER A 124 -0.30 3.22 5.19
C SER A 124 0.98 3.91 5.64
N CYS A 125 2.07 3.80 4.89
CA CYS A 125 3.30 4.55 5.17
C CYS A 125 3.16 6.02 4.77
N PHE A 126 2.57 6.31 3.61
CA PHE A 126 2.55 7.65 3.02
C PHE A 126 1.57 8.58 3.73
N ALA A 127 0.30 8.20 3.84
CA ALA A 127 -0.75 9.10 4.30
C ALA A 127 -0.44 9.79 5.65
N PRO A 128 0.09 9.08 6.67
CA PRO A 128 0.49 9.72 7.92
C PRO A 128 1.56 10.81 7.76
N ARG A 129 2.52 10.66 6.83
CA ARG A 129 3.58 11.66 6.61
C ARG A 129 3.05 12.94 5.98
N VAL A 130 2.07 12.83 5.09
CA VAL A 130 1.40 13.99 4.50
C VAL A 130 0.56 14.70 5.54
N ILE A 131 -0.22 13.95 6.32
CA ILE A 131 -1.12 14.49 7.34
C ILE A 131 -0.35 15.15 8.49
N SER A 132 0.80 14.60 8.90
CA SER A 132 1.64 15.19 9.95
C SER A 132 2.49 16.38 9.48
N GLY A 133 2.54 16.64 8.16
CA GLY A 133 3.40 17.66 7.57
C GLY A 133 4.88 17.25 7.42
N GLN A 134 5.23 16.00 7.70
CA GLN A 134 6.59 15.50 7.44
C GLN A 134 6.91 15.40 5.96
N PHE A 135 5.89 15.14 5.13
CA PHE A 135 6.02 15.09 3.69
C PHE A 135 5.24 16.22 3.02
N ASN A 136 5.89 16.94 2.10
CA ASN A 136 5.26 17.98 1.30
C ASN A 136 5.15 17.52 -0.18
N PRO A 137 3.92 17.25 -0.69
CA PRO A 137 3.66 16.79 -2.06
C PRO A 137 4.21 17.66 -3.18
N THR A 138 4.46 18.94 -2.93
CA THR A 138 4.93 19.89 -3.95
C THR A 138 6.45 20.06 -3.96
N HIS A 139 7.15 19.50 -2.97
CA HIS A 139 8.60 19.67 -2.81
C HIS A 139 9.35 18.34 -2.72
N HIS A 140 8.85 17.40 -1.93
CA HIS A 140 9.57 16.16 -1.64
C HIS A 140 9.40 15.10 -2.74
N ARG A 141 10.41 14.24 -2.85
CA ARG A 141 10.43 13.01 -3.63
C ARG A 141 10.21 11.83 -2.69
N ALA A 142 9.14 11.07 -2.89
CA ALA A 142 8.86 9.85 -2.15
C ALA A 142 9.68 8.69 -2.74
N ILE A 143 10.72 8.25 -2.03
CA ILE A 143 11.63 7.19 -2.47
C ILE A 143 11.12 5.84 -1.95
N TRP A 144 10.93 4.89 -2.87
CA TRP A 144 10.31 3.58 -2.61
C TRP A 144 11.30 2.43 -2.89
N PRO A 145 12.17 2.08 -1.93
CA PRO A 145 13.08 0.95 -2.05
C PRO A 145 12.35 -0.39 -2.01
N SER A 146 12.56 -1.25 -3.01
CA SER A 146 11.97 -2.59 -3.02
C SER A 146 12.62 -3.57 -3.98
N THR A 147 12.63 -4.84 -3.58
CA THR A 147 12.89 -5.99 -4.46
C THR A 147 11.62 -6.62 -5.03
N GLY A 148 10.43 -6.04 -4.76
CA GLY A 148 9.15 -6.59 -5.21
C GLY A 148 8.08 -5.51 -5.42
N ASN A 149 6.81 -5.83 -5.12
CA ASN A 149 5.67 -4.95 -5.43
C ASN A 149 5.59 -3.67 -4.58
N PHE A 150 6.43 -3.47 -3.57
CA PHE A 150 6.36 -2.27 -2.72
C PHE A 150 6.76 -1.01 -3.48
N ALA A 151 7.75 -1.07 -4.38
CA ALA A 151 8.12 0.07 -5.23
C ALA A 151 6.96 0.47 -6.17
N ARG A 152 6.34 -0.51 -6.86
CA ARG A 152 5.16 -0.27 -7.70
C ARG A 152 3.98 0.29 -6.88
N GLY A 153 3.76 -0.24 -5.68
CA GLY A 153 2.73 0.27 -4.76
C GLY A 153 2.99 1.71 -4.35
N GLY A 154 4.24 2.03 -4.04
CA GLY A 154 4.73 3.37 -3.74
C GLY A 154 4.52 4.36 -4.87
N ILE A 155 4.89 3.98 -6.10
CA ILE A 155 4.61 4.77 -7.30
C ILE A 155 3.11 4.97 -7.49
N ALA A 156 2.30 3.91 -7.42
CA ALA A 156 0.84 4.02 -7.55
C ALA A 156 0.25 5.01 -6.54
N ILE A 157 0.59 4.89 -5.25
CA ILE A 157 0.09 5.82 -4.23
C ILE A 157 0.61 7.25 -4.46
N SER A 158 1.88 7.41 -4.84
CA SER A 158 2.43 8.73 -5.19
C SER A 158 1.67 9.37 -6.34
N THR A 159 1.39 8.62 -7.41
CA THR A 159 0.62 9.06 -8.56
C THR A 159 -0.81 9.45 -8.18
N LEU A 160 -1.48 8.63 -7.36
CA LEU A 160 -2.84 8.90 -6.88
C LEU A 160 -2.92 10.12 -5.95
N MET A 161 -1.86 10.36 -5.17
CA MET A 161 -1.71 11.52 -4.27
C MET A 161 -0.99 12.71 -4.94
N ARG A 162 -0.83 12.71 -6.26
CA ARG A 162 -0.19 13.77 -7.06
C ARG A 162 1.17 14.24 -6.51
N SER A 163 1.95 13.28 -6.05
CA SER A 163 3.29 13.45 -5.46
C SER A 163 4.35 12.79 -6.33
N ARG A 164 5.60 13.28 -6.26
CA ARG A 164 6.72 12.68 -7.01
C ARG A 164 7.22 11.40 -6.35
N GLY A 165 6.98 10.27 -7.00
CA GLY A 165 7.48 8.96 -6.57
C GLY A 165 8.75 8.54 -7.32
N VAL A 166 9.68 7.93 -6.61
CA VAL A 166 10.94 7.37 -7.15
C VAL A 166 11.03 5.90 -6.77
N ALA A 167 11.22 5.02 -7.74
CA ALA A 167 11.40 3.60 -7.52
C ALA A 167 12.88 3.26 -7.41
N VAL A 168 13.30 2.60 -6.33
CA VAL A 168 14.66 2.05 -6.18
C VAL A 168 14.55 0.54 -6.14
N LEU A 169 15.07 -0.12 -7.16
CA LEU A 169 14.95 -1.57 -7.33
C LEU A 169 16.15 -2.16 -8.09
N PRO A 170 16.42 -3.46 -7.98
CA PRO A 170 17.53 -4.08 -8.70
C PRO A 170 17.31 -4.03 -10.21
N GLU A 171 18.38 -4.09 -11.00
CA GLU A 171 18.29 -4.03 -12.46
C GLU A 171 17.77 -5.33 -13.08
N ASN A 172 17.99 -6.48 -12.44
CA ASN A 172 17.57 -7.79 -12.95
C ASN A 172 16.16 -8.18 -12.48
N MET A 173 15.22 -7.23 -12.52
CA MET A 173 13.78 -7.50 -12.32
C MET A 173 13.12 -7.83 -13.66
N SER A 174 11.90 -8.34 -13.62
CA SER A 174 11.15 -8.63 -14.85
C SER A 174 10.96 -7.37 -15.71
N GLN A 175 11.01 -7.53 -17.04
CA GLN A 175 10.78 -6.43 -17.98
C GLN A 175 9.39 -5.80 -17.78
N GLU A 176 8.35 -6.62 -17.54
CA GLU A 176 6.99 -6.16 -17.24
C GLU A 176 6.94 -5.16 -16.07
N ARG A 177 7.83 -5.33 -15.08
CA ARG A 177 7.94 -4.41 -13.94
C ARG A 177 8.46 -3.05 -14.38
N PHE A 178 9.47 -3.01 -15.23
CA PHE A 178 10.03 -1.77 -15.76
C PHE A 178 9.06 -1.09 -16.73
N ASP A 179 8.42 -1.84 -17.63
CA ASP A 179 7.42 -1.29 -18.55
C ASP A 179 6.25 -0.64 -17.79
N TRP A 180 5.83 -1.27 -16.68
CA TRP A 180 4.82 -0.68 -15.81
C TRP A 180 5.34 0.59 -15.12
N LEU A 181 6.59 0.59 -14.61
CA LEU A 181 7.16 1.78 -13.95
C LEU A 181 7.32 2.95 -14.94
N ASP A 182 7.86 2.71 -16.13
CA ASP A 182 8.06 3.71 -17.19
C ASP A 182 6.75 4.40 -17.57
N LYS A 183 5.61 3.68 -17.50
CA LYS A 183 4.28 4.24 -17.74
C LYS A 183 3.81 5.21 -16.66
N TRP A 184 4.24 5.04 -15.40
CA TRP A 184 3.63 5.71 -14.24
C TRP A 184 4.53 6.69 -13.49
N VAL A 185 5.85 6.58 -13.62
CA VAL A 185 6.76 7.60 -13.10
C VAL A 185 6.57 8.91 -13.87
N MET A 186 6.71 10.04 -13.18
CA MET A 186 6.59 11.36 -13.82
C MET A 186 7.84 11.74 -14.62
N ASN A 187 8.99 11.21 -14.22
CA ASN A 187 10.27 11.37 -14.92
C ASN A 187 10.94 9.98 -15.03
N PRO A 188 11.41 9.57 -16.21
CA PRO A 188 12.19 8.33 -16.36
C PRO A 188 13.39 8.21 -15.42
N ASP A 189 14.02 9.34 -15.02
CA ASP A 189 15.12 9.37 -14.06
C ASP A 189 14.70 9.00 -12.63
N ASP A 190 13.40 8.90 -12.36
CA ASP A 190 12.85 8.46 -11.07
C ASP A 190 12.78 6.91 -10.96
N ILE A 191 13.42 6.18 -11.88
CA ILE A 191 13.68 4.74 -11.77
C ILE A 191 15.17 4.52 -11.54
N ILE A 192 15.54 4.26 -10.29
CA ILE A 192 16.91 4.02 -9.87
C ILE A 192 17.15 2.52 -9.85
N ARG A 193 17.99 2.06 -10.79
CA ARG A 193 18.40 0.67 -10.93
C ARG A 193 19.64 0.41 -10.07
N THR A 194 19.56 -0.59 -9.20
CA THR A 194 20.68 -1.04 -8.37
C THR A 194 21.25 -2.36 -8.88
N PRO A 195 22.55 -2.66 -8.69
CA PRO A 195 23.11 -3.94 -9.13
C PRO A 195 22.43 -5.14 -8.44
N GLY A 196 22.26 -6.25 -9.17
CA GLY A 196 21.79 -7.53 -8.62
C GLY A 196 20.34 -7.89 -8.95
N SER A 197 19.76 -8.80 -8.16
CA SER A 197 18.43 -9.39 -8.34
C SER A 197 17.54 -9.24 -7.10
N GLU A 198 16.40 -9.94 -7.02
CA GLU A 198 15.41 -9.77 -5.94
C GLU A 198 15.94 -10.12 -4.55
N SER A 199 17.10 -10.79 -4.48
CA SER A 199 17.81 -11.12 -3.24
C SER A 199 18.82 -10.05 -2.79
N ASN A 200 19.12 -9.05 -3.62
CA ASN A 200 20.11 -8.01 -3.37
C ASN A 200 19.48 -6.79 -2.68
N VAL A 201 19.40 -6.87 -1.35
CA VAL A 201 18.78 -5.80 -0.53
C VAL A 201 19.81 -4.75 -0.10
N LYS A 202 21.10 -5.12 0.02
CA LYS A 202 22.16 -4.21 0.48
C LYS A 202 22.33 -3.03 -0.48
N GLU A 203 22.38 -3.32 -1.78
CA GLU A 203 22.62 -2.34 -2.84
C GLU A 203 21.51 -1.30 -2.91
N ILE A 204 20.26 -1.70 -2.63
CA ILE A 204 19.13 -0.79 -2.47
C ILE A 204 19.34 0.15 -1.29
N TYR A 205 19.80 -0.36 -0.15
CA TYR A 205 20.06 0.46 1.03
C TYR A 205 21.26 1.38 0.85
N ASP A 206 22.31 0.96 0.15
CA ASP A 206 23.43 1.84 -0.20
C ASP A 206 22.93 3.03 -1.04
N ALA A 207 22.12 2.77 -2.07
CA ALA A 207 21.51 3.82 -2.89
C ALA A 207 20.59 4.73 -2.06
N CYS A 208 19.83 4.18 -1.10
CA CYS A 208 19.02 5.00 -0.19
C CYS A 208 19.89 5.91 0.69
N ASN A 209 21.01 5.44 1.21
CA ASN A 209 21.92 6.25 2.04
C ASN A 209 22.51 7.43 1.25
N GLU A 210 22.80 7.23 -0.04
CA GLU A 210 23.24 8.29 -0.95
C GLU A 210 22.10 9.29 -1.24
N LEU A 211 20.88 8.80 -1.51
CA LEU A 211 19.71 9.64 -1.76
C LEU A 211 19.29 10.46 -0.53
N GLU A 212 19.47 9.93 0.68
CA GLU A 212 19.14 10.59 1.94
C GLU A 212 20.00 11.84 2.21
N GLN A 213 21.12 12.03 1.48
CA GLN A 213 21.93 13.25 1.57
C GLN A 213 21.24 14.49 0.98
N ASP A 214 20.21 14.30 0.16
CA ASP A 214 19.38 15.38 -0.38
C ASP A 214 18.08 15.46 0.42
N GLU A 215 17.91 16.57 1.16
CA GLU A 215 16.78 16.82 2.06
C GLU A 215 15.42 16.84 1.34
N SER A 216 15.40 16.97 0.00
CA SER A 216 14.17 16.84 -0.78
C SER A 216 13.70 15.39 -0.93
N ASN A 217 14.53 14.39 -0.62
CA ASN A 217 14.15 12.99 -0.68
C ASN A 217 13.59 12.50 0.66
N TYR A 218 12.48 11.77 0.62
CA TYR A 218 11.89 11.11 1.77
C TYR A 218 11.87 9.59 1.54
N ILE A 219 12.65 8.85 2.33
CA ILE A 219 12.81 7.40 2.16
C ILE A 219 11.69 6.64 2.89
N PHE A 220 10.84 5.94 2.15
CA PHE A 220 9.83 5.05 2.74
C PHE A 220 10.35 3.62 2.85
N ASN A 221 11.01 3.31 3.96
CA ASN A 221 11.53 1.96 4.22
C ASN A 221 10.46 1.06 4.85
N GLN A 222 9.82 0.19 4.04
CA GLN A 222 8.72 -0.70 4.49
C GLN A 222 9.03 -1.57 5.71
N PHE A 223 10.31 -1.81 6.00
CA PHE A 223 10.75 -2.67 7.11
C PHE A 223 10.89 -1.92 8.44
N SER A 224 11.08 -0.60 8.41
CA SER A 224 11.12 0.24 9.62
C SER A 224 9.85 1.06 9.83
N GLU A 225 9.00 1.21 8.81
CA GLU A 225 7.73 1.92 8.90
C GLU A 225 6.68 1.10 9.67
N TYR A 226 6.44 1.43 10.96
CA TYR A 226 5.41 0.74 11.76
C TYR A 226 4.01 0.96 11.21
N ALA A 227 3.79 2.09 10.52
CA ALA A 227 2.54 2.39 9.86
C ALA A 227 2.16 1.31 8.82
N ASN A 228 3.12 0.66 8.16
CA ASN A 228 2.89 -0.51 7.31
C ASN A 228 2.17 -1.63 8.08
N HIS A 229 2.74 -2.02 9.23
CA HIS A 229 2.18 -3.06 10.09
C HIS A 229 0.79 -2.68 10.62
N ILE A 230 0.64 -1.45 11.13
CA ILE A 230 -0.62 -0.95 11.70
C ILE A 230 -1.72 -0.90 10.63
N GLY A 231 -1.40 -0.47 9.40
CA GLY A 231 -2.32 -0.48 8.28
C GLY A 231 -2.83 -1.87 7.93
N HIS A 232 -1.93 -2.86 7.87
CA HIS A 232 -2.33 -4.25 7.66
C HIS A 232 -3.11 -4.82 8.85
N TYR A 233 -2.75 -4.49 10.09
CA TYR A 233 -3.54 -4.88 11.26
C TYR A 233 -4.98 -4.36 11.16
N ALA A 234 -5.16 -3.06 10.88
CA ALA A 234 -6.47 -2.42 10.83
C ALA A 234 -7.33 -2.90 9.65
N VAL A 235 -6.75 -3.02 8.45
CA VAL A 235 -7.49 -3.28 7.21
C VAL A 235 -7.44 -4.75 6.81
N THR A 236 -6.24 -5.35 6.77
CA THR A 236 -6.08 -6.75 6.36
C THR A 236 -6.53 -7.71 7.44
N GLY A 237 -6.18 -7.46 8.70
CA GLY A 237 -6.63 -8.27 9.83
C GLY A 237 -8.15 -8.37 9.90
N ARG A 238 -8.86 -7.24 9.74
CA ARG A 238 -10.33 -7.22 9.70
C ARG A 238 -10.89 -8.01 8.52
N ALA A 239 -10.34 -7.85 7.33
CA ALA A 239 -10.79 -8.58 6.14
C ALA A 239 -10.60 -10.10 6.25
N LEU A 240 -9.44 -10.55 6.73
CA LEU A 240 -9.18 -11.98 6.95
C LEU A 240 -10.04 -12.55 8.09
N GLY A 241 -10.25 -11.77 9.15
CA GLY A 241 -11.19 -12.11 10.23
C GLY A 241 -12.61 -12.31 9.70
N HIS A 242 -13.09 -11.40 8.85
CA HIS A 242 -14.41 -11.51 8.23
C HIS A 242 -14.56 -12.78 7.39
N ILE A 243 -13.55 -13.14 6.57
CA ILE A 243 -13.55 -14.42 5.84
C ILE A 243 -13.73 -15.60 6.81
N PHE A 244 -12.95 -15.64 7.89
CA PHE A 244 -13.01 -16.72 8.87
C PHE A 244 -14.39 -16.79 9.56
N GLU A 245 -14.92 -15.65 9.99
CA GLU A 245 -16.24 -15.54 10.63
C GLU A 245 -17.36 -16.02 9.69
N THR A 246 -17.30 -15.65 8.40
CA THR A 246 -18.25 -16.14 7.38
C THR A 246 -18.20 -17.67 7.26
N LEU A 247 -17.01 -18.27 7.20
CA LEU A 247 -16.87 -19.73 7.12
C LEU A 247 -17.40 -20.42 8.38
N LYS A 248 -17.18 -19.83 9.55
CA LYS A 248 -17.61 -20.38 10.84
C LYS A 248 -19.13 -20.41 11.01
N ILE A 249 -19.89 -19.55 10.32
CA ILE A 249 -21.36 -19.62 10.30
C ILE A 249 -21.85 -20.98 9.77
N ASN A 250 -21.20 -21.50 8.72
CA ASN A 250 -21.56 -22.79 8.13
C ASN A 250 -20.88 -23.97 8.83
N GLU A 251 -19.73 -23.74 9.47
CA GLU A 251 -18.94 -24.75 10.17
C GLU A 251 -18.51 -24.26 11.57
N PRO A 252 -19.41 -24.31 12.57
CA PRO A 252 -19.17 -23.74 13.89
C PRO A 252 -17.97 -24.32 14.65
N GLN A 253 -17.55 -25.53 14.29
CA GLN A 253 -16.39 -26.24 14.85
C GLN A 253 -15.03 -25.70 14.38
N LEU A 254 -15.00 -24.81 13.38
CA LEU A 254 -13.75 -24.23 12.89
C LEU A 254 -13.05 -23.41 13.98
N ASN A 255 -11.75 -23.67 14.13
CA ASN A 255 -10.84 -22.92 14.99
C ASN A 255 -9.65 -22.45 14.16
N LEU A 256 -9.31 -21.16 14.26
CA LEU A 256 -8.15 -20.60 13.57
C LEU A 256 -6.87 -21.12 14.23
N ALA A 257 -6.15 -22.00 13.54
CA ALA A 257 -4.90 -22.58 14.04
C ALA A 257 -3.69 -21.69 13.75
N ALA A 258 -3.63 -21.11 12.54
CA ALA A 258 -2.53 -20.27 12.10
C ALA A 258 -2.96 -19.33 10.97
N CYS A 259 -2.22 -18.23 10.81
CA CYS A 259 -2.22 -17.42 9.61
C CYS A 259 -0.79 -17.39 9.06
N THR A 260 -0.64 -17.66 7.77
CA THR A 260 0.68 -17.66 7.11
C THR A 260 0.73 -16.53 6.11
N PHE A 261 1.81 -15.76 6.18
CA PHE A 261 2.11 -14.70 5.22
C PHE A 261 3.42 -15.08 4.55
N ALA A 262 3.35 -15.42 3.27
CA ALA A 262 4.54 -15.65 2.47
C ALA A 262 4.91 -14.35 1.75
N SER A 263 6.11 -13.83 2.00
CA SER A 263 6.71 -12.84 1.12
C SER A 263 7.30 -13.59 -0.08
N GLY A 264 6.49 -13.79 -1.13
CA GLY A 264 7.02 -14.15 -2.44
C GLY A 264 7.72 -12.91 -3.01
N SER A 265 9.05 -12.99 -3.13
CA SER A 265 9.80 -12.31 -4.19
C SER A 265 9.59 -13.12 -5.47
#